data_AF-A0A7J8DHM1-F1
#
_entry.id   AF-A0A7J8DHM1-F1
#
_cell.length_a   1.000
_cell.length_b   1.000
_cell.length_c   1.000
_cell.angle_alpha   90.00
_cell.angle_beta   90.00
_cell.angle_gamma   90.00
#
_symmetry.space_group_name_H-M   'P 1'
#
loop_
_entity.id
_entity.type
_entity.pdbx_description
1 polymer ?
#
loop_
_entity_poly.entity_id
_entity_poly.type
_entity_poly.pdbx_seq_one_letter_code
_entity_poly.pdbx_strand_id
1 'polypeptide(L)'
;MGCLGNSKTTEDQGVDEKERREANKKIEKQLQKERLAYKATHRLLLLGAGESGKSTIVKQMRILHVNGFNPEEKKQKILDIRKNVKDAIVTIVSAMSTIIPPVPLANPENQFRSDYIKSIAPITDFEYSQEFFDHVKKLWDDEGVKACFERSNEYQLIDCAQYFLERIDSVSLVDYTPTDQDLLRCRVLTSGIFETRFQVDKVNFHMFDVGGQRDERRKWIQCFNDVTAIIYVAACSSYNMVIREDNNTNRLRESLDLFESIWNNRWLRTISIILFLNKQDMLAEKVLAGKSKIEDYFPEYANYTVPEDGWPTICGDSWDMGLCAKARKIPFGQTQKRSNTRCGRRSQSHKSEVLYPGSVFEDQHGDRGRQTLLLPALHLRSGH
;
A
#
# COMPACT_ATOMS: atom_id res chain seq x y z
N MET A 1 -16.94 -36.29 -62.73
CA MET A 1 -16.36 -35.33 -61.78
C MET A 1 -17.46 -34.37 -61.37
N GLY A 2 -17.96 -34.48 -60.14
CA GLY A 2 -19.03 -33.64 -59.64
C GLY A 2 -18.50 -32.30 -59.16
N CYS A 3 -18.87 -31.22 -59.84
CA CYS A 3 -18.79 -29.86 -59.29
C CYS A 3 -20.12 -29.56 -58.58
N LEU A 4 -20.15 -29.70 -57.26
CA LEU A 4 -21.21 -29.15 -56.42
C LEU A 4 -20.93 -27.65 -56.23
N GLY A 5 -21.50 -26.84 -57.12
CA GLY A 5 -21.54 -25.38 -56.98
C GLY A 5 -22.50 -25.00 -55.86
N ASN A 6 -21.97 -24.40 -54.81
CA ASN A 6 -22.75 -23.89 -53.68
C ASN A 6 -23.39 -22.54 -54.08
N SER A 7 -24.53 -22.60 -54.75
CA SER A 7 -25.33 -21.43 -55.14
C SER A 7 -26.08 -20.89 -53.92
N LYS A 8 -25.45 -20.02 -53.11
CA LYS A 8 -26.20 -19.19 -52.17
C LYS A 8 -27.14 -18.28 -52.97
N THR A 9 -28.45 -18.45 -52.82
CA THR A 9 -29.47 -17.62 -53.48
C THR A 9 -29.37 -16.17 -53.01
N THR A 10 -29.78 -15.21 -53.85
CA THR A 10 -29.77 -13.76 -53.55
C THR A 10 -30.56 -13.40 -52.30
N GLU A 11 -31.59 -14.17 -51.95
CA GLU A 11 -32.32 -14.05 -50.68
C GLU A 11 -31.47 -14.47 -49.47
N ASP A 12 -30.67 -15.53 -49.60
CA ASP A 12 -29.77 -16.04 -48.56
C ASP A 12 -28.60 -15.07 -48.30
N GLN A 13 -28.16 -14.32 -49.33
CA GLN A 13 -27.20 -13.22 -49.19
C GLN A 13 -27.81 -11.98 -48.51
N GLY A 14 -29.07 -11.64 -48.81
CA GLY A 14 -29.77 -10.50 -48.20
C GLY A 14 -30.17 -10.72 -46.74
N VAL A 15 -30.49 -11.96 -46.36
CA VAL A 15 -30.73 -12.36 -44.96
C VAL A 15 -29.42 -12.32 -44.16
N ASP A 16 -28.33 -12.85 -44.70
CA ASP A 16 -26.98 -12.78 -44.10
C ASP A 16 -26.50 -11.32 -43.94
N GLU A 17 -26.75 -10.44 -44.91
CA GLU A 17 -26.40 -9.02 -44.81
C GLU A 17 -27.24 -8.27 -43.75
N LYS A 18 -28.53 -8.59 -43.63
CA LYS A 18 -29.41 -8.04 -42.59
C LYS A 18 -29.00 -8.51 -41.20
N GLU A 19 -28.70 -9.81 -41.04
CA GLU A 19 -28.21 -10.37 -39.78
C GLU A 19 -26.86 -9.76 -39.36
N ARG A 20 -25.93 -9.59 -40.31
CA ARG A 20 -24.65 -8.89 -40.06
C ARG A 20 -24.86 -7.43 -39.66
N ARG A 21 -25.82 -6.74 -40.27
CA ARG A 21 -26.17 -5.36 -39.90
C ARG A 21 -26.80 -5.27 -38.52
N GLU A 22 -27.65 -6.23 -38.15
CA GLU A 22 -28.24 -6.31 -36.81
C GLU A 22 -27.19 -6.66 -35.74
N ALA A 23 -26.27 -7.58 -36.04
CA ALA A 23 -25.13 -7.91 -35.19
C ALA A 23 -24.21 -6.69 -34.99
N ASN A 24 -23.85 -5.99 -36.07
CA ASN A 24 -23.07 -4.75 -36.00
C ASN A 24 -23.78 -3.68 -35.15
N LYS A 25 -25.09 -3.50 -35.34
CA LYS A 25 -25.88 -2.55 -34.54
C LYS A 25 -25.92 -2.93 -33.05
N LYS A 26 -25.95 -4.22 -32.71
CA LYS A 26 -25.85 -4.70 -31.31
C LYS A 26 -24.46 -4.40 -30.72
N ILE A 27 -23.41 -4.68 -31.48
CA ILE A 27 -22.02 -4.39 -31.07
C ILE A 27 -21.83 -2.89 -30.84
N GLU A 28 -22.29 -2.05 -31.75
CA GLU A 28 -22.13 -0.59 -31.68
C GLU A 28 -22.86 0.01 -30.47
N LYS A 29 -24.07 -0.48 -30.17
CA LYS A 29 -24.79 -0.12 -28.93
C LYS A 29 -24.04 -0.56 -27.68
N GLN A 30 -23.47 -1.76 -27.68
CA GLN A 30 -22.69 -2.28 -26.56
C GLN A 30 -21.42 -1.43 -26.33
N LEU A 31 -20.68 -1.10 -27.40
CA LEU A 31 -19.51 -0.23 -27.36
C LEU A 31 -19.86 1.17 -26.83
N GLN A 32 -21.00 1.74 -27.22
CA GLN A 32 -21.43 3.04 -26.72
C GLN A 32 -21.72 3.00 -25.21
N LYS A 33 -22.37 1.93 -24.73
CA LYS A 33 -22.64 1.73 -23.30
C LYS A 33 -21.35 1.56 -22.51
N GLU A 34 -20.41 0.76 -23.01
CA GLU A 34 -19.09 0.56 -22.41
C GLU A 34 -18.27 1.85 -22.37
N ARG A 35 -18.33 2.67 -23.42
CA ARG A 35 -17.65 3.96 -23.48
C ARG A 35 -18.19 4.95 -22.44
N LEU A 36 -19.50 4.95 -22.19
CA LEU A 36 -20.10 5.78 -21.15
C LEU A 36 -19.68 5.30 -19.75
N ALA A 37 -19.73 3.99 -19.51
CA ALA A 37 -19.28 3.40 -18.25
C ALA A 37 -17.78 3.69 -17.98
N TYR A 38 -16.94 3.56 -19.01
CA TYR A 38 -15.52 3.85 -18.94
C TYR A 38 -15.24 5.32 -18.58
N LYS A 39 -15.97 6.26 -19.19
CA LYS A 39 -15.86 7.69 -18.86
C LYS A 39 -16.31 8.02 -17.44
N ALA A 40 -17.30 7.29 -16.92
CA ALA A 40 -17.83 7.46 -15.56
C ALA A 40 -17.01 6.74 -14.48
N THR A 41 -15.90 6.08 -14.85
CA THR A 41 -15.05 5.31 -13.92
C THR A 41 -13.78 6.08 -13.60
N HIS A 42 -13.56 6.35 -12.32
CA HIS A 42 -12.32 6.94 -11.83
C HIS A 42 -11.24 5.87 -11.68
N ARG A 43 -10.12 6.08 -12.35
CA ARG A 43 -9.01 5.12 -12.40
C ARG A 43 -7.87 5.59 -11.51
N LEU A 44 -7.55 4.79 -10.50
CA LEU A 44 -6.60 5.14 -9.45
C LEU A 44 -5.41 4.18 -9.50
N LEU A 45 -4.21 4.72 -9.68
CA LEU A 45 -2.98 3.93 -9.70
C LEU A 45 -2.24 4.06 -8.39
N LEU A 46 -1.94 2.94 -7.74
CA LEU A 46 -1.20 2.92 -6.48
C LEU A 46 0.29 2.76 -6.76
N LEU A 47 1.09 3.77 -6.41
CA LEU A 47 2.54 3.75 -6.55
C LEU A 47 3.23 3.91 -5.20
N GLY A 48 4.50 3.50 -5.13
CA GLY A 48 5.30 3.56 -3.90
C GLY A 48 6.26 2.39 -3.80
N ALA A 49 7.29 2.53 -2.96
CA ALA A 49 8.30 1.50 -2.75
C ALA A 49 7.71 0.16 -2.24
N GLY A 50 8.51 -0.90 -2.24
CA GLY A 50 8.13 -2.18 -1.60
C GLY A 50 7.71 -1.97 -0.15
N GLU A 51 6.71 -2.73 0.32
CA GLU A 51 6.25 -2.68 1.73
C GLU A 51 5.69 -1.33 2.22
N SER A 52 5.37 -0.42 1.30
CA SER A 52 4.74 0.87 1.62
C SER A 52 3.29 0.75 2.12
N GLY A 53 2.60 -0.36 1.82
CA GLY A 53 1.21 -0.61 2.21
C GLY A 53 0.16 -0.43 1.10
N LYS A 54 0.58 -0.35 -0.17
CA LYS A 54 -0.33 -0.28 -1.34
C LYS A 54 -1.40 -1.39 -1.34
N SER A 55 -0.97 -2.64 -1.27
CA SER A 55 -1.88 -3.80 -1.27
C SER A 55 -2.79 -3.80 -0.03
N THR A 56 -2.34 -3.26 1.10
CA THR A 56 -3.19 -3.11 2.30
C THR A 56 -4.33 -2.13 2.03
N ILE A 57 -4.08 -1.02 1.35
CA ILE A 57 -5.14 -0.05 0.97
C ILE A 57 -6.16 -0.72 0.03
N VAL A 58 -5.70 -1.52 -0.94
CA VAL A 58 -6.61 -2.24 -1.84
C VAL A 58 -7.45 -3.27 -1.10
N LYS A 59 -6.84 -4.04 -0.18
CA LYS A 59 -7.56 -4.98 0.69
C LYS A 59 -8.61 -4.27 1.56
N GLN A 60 -8.31 -3.09 2.11
CA GLN A 60 -9.28 -2.28 2.86
C GLN A 60 -10.46 -1.87 1.98
N MET A 61 -10.21 -1.41 0.75
CA MET A 61 -11.28 -1.05 -0.19
C MET A 61 -12.17 -2.25 -0.53
N ARG A 62 -11.59 -3.46 -0.62
CA ARG A 62 -12.37 -4.69 -0.81
C ARG A 62 -13.28 -4.99 0.39
N ILE A 63 -12.76 -4.86 1.61
CA ILE A 63 -13.54 -5.07 2.85
C ILE A 63 -14.71 -4.08 2.92
N LEU A 64 -14.45 -2.80 2.67
CA LEU A 64 -15.45 -1.75 2.82
C LEU A 64 -16.49 -1.71 1.69
N HIS A 65 -16.11 -2.06 0.46
CA HIS A 65 -16.94 -1.79 -0.73
C HIS A 65 -17.19 -3.00 -1.65
N VAL A 66 -16.60 -4.17 -1.39
CA VAL A 66 -16.68 -5.35 -2.28
C VAL A 66 -17.03 -6.62 -1.51
N ASN A 67 -18.00 -6.55 -0.59
CA ASN A 67 -18.47 -7.70 0.20
C ASN A 67 -17.35 -8.53 0.86
N GLY A 68 -16.20 -7.90 1.16
CA GLY A 68 -15.06 -8.53 1.81
C GLY A 68 -14.40 -9.69 1.07
N PHE A 69 -13.93 -10.65 1.86
CA PHE A 69 -13.27 -11.86 1.39
C PHE A 69 -14.19 -13.06 1.59
N ASN A 70 -14.33 -13.88 0.54
CA ASN A 70 -15.16 -15.07 0.63
C ASN A 70 -14.45 -16.19 1.43
N PRO A 71 -15.18 -17.21 1.94
CA PRO A 71 -14.59 -18.27 2.75
C PRO A 71 -13.46 -19.05 2.07
N GLU A 72 -13.53 -19.22 0.75
CA GLU A 72 -12.51 -19.94 -0.02
C GLU A 72 -11.21 -19.13 -0.11
N GLU A 73 -11.30 -17.82 -0.35
CA GLU A 73 -10.15 -16.90 -0.29
C GLU A 73 -9.53 -16.90 1.12
N LYS A 74 -10.36 -16.88 2.18
CA LYS A 74 -9.86 -16.96 3.56
C LYS A 74 -9.09 -18.26 3.80
N LYS A 75 -9.59 -19.39 3.30
CA LYS A 75 -8.94 -20.69 3.41
C LYS A 75 -7.59 -20.73 2.68
N GLN A 76 -7.52 -20.18 1.48
CA GLN A 76 -6.26 -20.07 0.73
C GLN A 76 -5.22 -19.22 1.47
N LYS A 77 -5.66 -18.20 2.20
CA LYS A 77 -4.78 -17.29 2.97
C LYS A 77 -4.19 -17.90 4.24
N ILE A 78 -4.73 -19.02 4.73
CA ILE A 78 -4.18 -19.73 5.89
C ILE A 78 -2.71 -20.13 5.63
N LEU A 79 -2.43 -20.66 4.44
CA LEU A 79 -1.07 -21.07 4.06
C LEU A 79 -0.12 -19.87 3.97
N ASP A 80 -0.58 -18.74 3.41
CA ASP A 80 0.21 -17.51 3.35
C ASP A 80 0.53 -16.96 4.75
N ILE A 81 -0.43 -17.02 5.69
CA ILE A 81 -0.25 -16.59 7.08
C ILE A 81 0.76 -17.49 7.80
N ARG A 82 0.60 -18.81 7.70
CA ARG A 82 1.54 -19.77 8.32
C ARG A 82 2.94 -19.65 7.74
N LYS A 83 3.05 -19.36 6.43
CA LYS A 83 4.32 -19.02 5.79
C LYS A 83 4.92 -17.73 6.36
N ASN A 84 4.13 -16.68 6.58
CA ASN A 84 4.63 -15.46 7.21
C ASN A 84 5.16 -15.72 8.63
N VAL A 85 4.52 -16.60 9.41
CA VAL A 85 5.04 -17.02 10.73
C VAL A 85 6.40 -17.69 10.60
N LYS A 86 6.53 -18.67 9.70
CA LYS A 86 7.79 -19.35 9.42
C LYS A 86 8.88 -18.38 8.97
N ASP A 87 8.58 -17.54 7.98
CA ASP A 87 9.54 -16.58 7.45
C ASP A 87 10.00 -15.60 8.54
N ALA A 88 9.08 -15.15 9.42
CA ALA A 88 9.40 -14.26 10.53
C ALA A 88 10.35 -14.92 11.54
N ILE A 89 9.99 -16.09 12.08
CA ILE A 89 10.79 -16.73 13.13
C ILE A 89 12.15 -17.19 12.60
N VAL A 90 12.21 -17.72 11.37
CA VAL A 90 13.47 -18.11 10.72
C VAL A 90 14.38 -16.90 10.55
N THR A 91 13.82 -15.76 10.13
CA THR A 91 14.60 -14.52 9.96
C THR A 91 15.17 -14.03 11.29
N ILE A 92 14.35 -13.98 12.35
CA ILE A 92 14.79 -13.52 13.67
C ILE A 92 15.88 -14.44 14.23
N VAL A 93 15.65 -15.77 14.25
CA VAL A 93 16.60 -16.75 14.80
C VAL A 93 17.91 -16.80 14.01
N SER A 94 17.85 -16.60 12.68
CA SER A 94 19.06 -16.49 11.86
C SER A 94 19.83 -15.20 12.16
N ALA A 95 19.10 -14.09 12.37
CA ALA A 95 19.67 -12.79 12.65
C ALA A 95 20.42 -12.73 13.99
N MET A 96 19.98 -13.50 15.00
CA MET A 96 20.61 -13.55 16.33
C MET A 96 22.13 -13.75 16.29
N SER A 97 22.63 -14.58 15.37
CA SER A 97 24.06 -14.85 15.19
C SER A 97 24.77 -13.90 14.20
N THR A 98 24.03 -13.13 13.39
CA THR A 98 24.62 -12.29 12.34
C THR A 98 24.68 -10.81 12.72
N ILE A 99 23.76 -10.33 13.56
CA ILE A 99 23.81 -8.95 14.06
C ILE A 99 25.01 -8.74 14.98
N ILE A 100 25.51 -7.51 15.06
CA ILE A 100 26.73 -7.18 15.81
C ILE A 100 26.37 -6.13 16.88
N PRO A 101 26.57 -6.40 18.18
CA PRO A 101 27.00 -7.68 18.76
C PRO A 101 25.91 -8.75 18.61
N PRO A 102 26.27 -10.05 18.54
CA PRO A 102 25.31 -11.14 18.46
C PRO A 102 24.49 -11.22 19.74
N VAL A 103 23.28 -11.75 19.63
CA VAL A 103 22.34 -11.91 20.75
C VAL A 103 22.19 -13.40 21.04
N PRO A 104 22.69 -13.91 22.19
CA PRO A 104 22.47 -15.30 22.57
C PRO A 104 21.02 -15.54 23.00
N LEU A 105 20.59 -16.80 22.98
CA LEU A 105 19.34 -17.20 23.63
C LEU A 105 19.42 -16.91 25.13
N ALA A 106 18.33 -16.43 25.72
CA ALA A 106 18.26 -16.24 27.16
C ALA A 106 18.18 -17.58 27.90
N ASN A 107 17.45 -18.55 27.35
CA ASN A 107 17.41 -19.91 27.87
C ASN A 107 18.23 -20.88 26.97
N PRO A 108 19.35 -21.44 27.45
CA PRO A 108 20.13 -22.44 26.71
C PRO A 108 19.33 -23.69 26.31
N GLU A 109 18.27 -24.04 27.06
CA GLU A 109 17.39 -25.17 26.71
C GLU A 109 16.65 -24.95 25.38
N ASN A 110 16.54 -23.71 24.90
CA ASN A 110 15.94 -23.41 23.61
C ASN A 110 16.86 -23.66 22.41
N GLN A 111 18.12 -24.06 22.64
CA GLN A 111 19.10 -24.25 21.56
C GLN A 111 18.63 -25.25 20.49
N PHE A 112 18.11 -26.42 20.90
CA PHE A 112 17.60 -27.41 19.95
C PHE A 112 16.41 -26.89 19.13
N ARG A 113 15.61 -25.97 19.70
CA ARG A 113 14.49 -25.32 18.98
C ARG A 113 15.02 -24.36 17.94
N SER A 114 16.04 -23.57 18.28
CA SER A 114 16.74 -22.70 17.32
C SER A 114 17.33 -23.52 16.18
N ASP A 115 17.98 -24.65 16.48
CA ASP A 115 18.59 -25.52 15.48
C ASP A 115 17.53 -26.16 14.57
N TYR A 116 16.38 -26.56 15.14
CA TYR A 116 15.21 -27.00 14.37
C TYR A 116 14.74 -25.90 13.40
N ILE A 117 14.50 -24.68 13.88
CA ILE A 117 14.04 -23.55 13.04
C ILE A 117 15.05 -23.22 11.92
N LYS A 118 16.35 -23.29 12.21
CA LYS A 118 17.40 -23.10 11.19
C LYS A 118 17.40 -24.23 10.15
N SER A 119 17.14 -25.48 10.56
CA SER A 119 17.11 -26.62 9.65
C SER A 119 15.94 -26.59 8.66
N ILE A 120 14.81 -25.98 9.03
CA ILE A 120 13.63 -25.86 8.15
C ILE A 120 13.67 -24.63 7.22
N ALA A 121 14.63 -23.71 7.43
CA ALA A 121 14.77 -22.48 6.65
C ALA A 121 14.82 -22.71 5.11
N PRO A 122 15.59 -23.67 4.57
CA PRO A 122 15.65 -23.90 3.11
C PRO A 122 14.42 -24.64 2.54
N ILE A 123 13.53 -25.17 3.38
CA ILE A 123 12.41 -26.00 2.94
C ILE A 123 11.27 -25.12 2.41
N THR A 124 10.97 -25.22 1.11
CA THR A 124 9.90 -24.43 0.48
C THR A 124 8.52 -25.05 0.63
N ASP A 125 8.43 -26.38 0.51
CA ASP A 125 7.21 -27.15 0.70
C ASP A 125 7.19 -27.72 2.12
N PHE A 126 6.80 -26.85 3.07
CA PHE A 126 6.90 -27.14 4.49
C PHE A 126 5.53 -27.45 5.08
N GLU A 127 5.44 -28.56 5.80
CA GLU A 127 4.25 -28.93 6.55
C GLU A 127 4.26 -28.24 7.92
N TYR A 128 3.21 -27.47 8.21
CA TYR A 128 3.06 -26.73 9.45
C TYR A 128 2.47 -27.62 10.55
N SER A 129 3.32 -28.47 11.13
CA SER A 129 2.94 -29.38 12.23
C SER A 129 2.78 -28.65 13.57
N GLN A 130 2.15 -29.30 14.56
CA GLN A 130 2.09 -28.75 15.93
C GLN A 130 3.48 -28.62 16.57
N GLU A 131 4.38 -29.56 16.29
CA GLU A 131 5.78 -29.47 16.73
C GLU A 131 6.44 -28.15 16.29
N PHE A 132 6.23 -27.75 15.02
CA PHE A 132 6.71 -26.46 14.53
C PHE A 132 6.14 -25.29 15.36
N PHE A 133 4.83 -25.25 15.57
CA PHE A 133 4.19 -24.16 16.32
C PHE A 133 4.66 -24.11 17.79
N ASP A 134 4.89 -25.26 18.43
CA ASP A 134 5.43 -25.34 19.79
C ASP A 134 6.86 -24.79 19.87
N HIS A 135 7.71 -25.07 18.87
CA HIS A 135 9.04 -24.46 18.78
C HIS A 135 8.96 -22.94 18.62
N VAL A 136 8.10 -22.45 17.72
CA VAL A 136 7.92 -21.01 17.49
C VAL A 136 7.45 -20.31 18.76
N LYS A 137 6.45 -20.86 19.45
CA LYS A 137 5.91 -20.29 20.69
C LYS A 137 7.00 -20.17 21.77
N LYS A 138 7.73 -21.25 22.03
CA LYS A 138 8.78 -21.28 23.05
C LYS A 138 9.97 -20.37 22.73
N LEU A 139 10.30 -20.20 21.44
CA LEU A 139 11.33 -19.27 21.02
C LEU A 139 10.85 -17.82 21.11
N TRP A 140 9.61 -17.51 20.72
CA TRP A 140 9.08 -16.15 20.84
C TRP A 140 8.98 -15.67 22.28
N ASP A 141 8.76 -16.58 23.23
CA ASP A 141 8.79 -16.30 24.67
C ASP A 141 10.21 -16.05 25.21
N ASP A 142 11.27 -16.41 24.48
CA ASP A 142 12.66 -16.23 24.90
C ASP A 142 13.09 -14.74 24.81
N GLU A 143 13.60 -14.21 25.92
CA GLU A 143 14.01 -12.81 26.00
C GLU A 143 15.17 -12.45 25.04
N GLY A 144 16.03 -13.40 24.68
CA GLY A 144 17.06 -13.21 23.66
C GLY A 144 16.47 -13.05 22.25
N VAL A 145 15.43 -13.82 21.93
CA VAL A 145 14.69 -13.71 20.66
C VAL A 145 13.97 -12.36 20.58
N LYS A 146 13.29 -11.94 21.67
CA LYS A 146 12.65 -10.62 21.74
C LYS A 146 13.67 -9.49 21.64
N ALA A 147 14.81 -9.59 22.31
CA ALA A 147 15.88 -8.60 22.19
C ALA A 147 16.44 -8.51 20.75
N CYS A 148 16.50 -9.61 20.01
CA CYS A 148 16.86 -9.62 18.60
C CYS A 148 15.76 -8.99 17.72
N PHE A 149 14.48 -9.21 18.04
CA PHE A 149 13.35 -8.57 17.36
C PHE A 149 13.35 -7.03 17.54
N GLU A 150 13.68 -6.54 18.73
CA GLU A 150 13.82 -5.09 19.00
C GLU A 150 14.88 -4.42 18.11
N ARG A 151 15.84 -5.19 17.61
CA ARG A 151 16.91 -4.76 16.68
C ARG A 151 16.59 -5.11 15.22
N SER A 152 15.32 -5.38 14.91
CA SER A 152 14.86 -5.76 13.56
C SER A 152 15.08 -4.72 12.48
N ASN A 153 15.45 -3.47 12.82
CA ASN A 153 15.89 -2.48 11.85
C ASN A 153 17.27 -2.78 11.23
N GLU A 154 18.07 -3.68 11.84
CA GLU A 154 19.39 -4.09 11.36
C GLU A 154 19.35 -5.22 10.33
N TYR A 155 18.18 -5.82 10.10
CA TYR A 155 17.98 -6.91 9.13
C TYR A 155 16.59 -6.85 8.48
N GLN A 156 16.31 -7.74 7.52
CA GLN A 156 15.10 -7.66 6.70
C GLN A 156 13.92 -8.46 7.27
N LEU A 157 13.28 -7.95 8.31
CA LEU A 157 12.07 -8.54 8.88
C LEU A 157 10.79 -8.10 8.14
N ILE A 158 9.73 -8.91 8.23
CA ILE A 158 8.39 -8.55 7.73
C ILE A 158 7.62 -7.77 8.80
N ASP A 159 6.87 -6.73 8.43
CA ASP A 159 6.17 -5.87 9.41
C ASP A 159 5.13 -6.63 10.26
N CYS A 160 4.56 -7.72 9.73
CA CYS A 160 3.54 -8.51 10.41
C CYS A 160 4.10 -9.57 11.37
N ALA A 161 5.42 -9.63 11.57
CA ALA A 161 6.08 -10.64 12.39
C ALA A 161 5.51 -10.70 13.81
N GLN A 162 5.57 -9.59 14.55
CA GLN A 162 5.07 -9.52 15.92
C GLN A 162 3.59 -9.91 16.02
N TYR A 163 2.75 -9.34 15.16
CA TYR A 163 1.31 -9.59 15.16
C TYR A 163 0.95 -11.07 15.05
N PHE A 164 1.62 -11.83 14.18
CA PHE A 164 1.34 -13.25 14.03
C PHE A 164 2.04 -14.13 15.09
N LEU A 165 3.24 -13.75 15.54
CA LEU A 165 3.96 -14.48 16.59
C LEU A 165 3.26 -14.38 17.94
N GLU A 166 2.68 -13.23 18.28
CA GLU A 166 1.84 -13.05 19.47
C GLU A 166 0.52 -13.85 19.41
N ARG A 167 0.08 -14.22 18.21
CA ARG A 167 -1.17 -14.97 17.96
C ARG A 167 -0.92 -16.41 17.51
N ILE A 168 0.26 -16.96 17.81
CA ILE A 168 0.66 -18.29 17.37
C ILE A 168 -0.34 -19.38 17.78
N ASP A 169 -0.94 -19.24 18.96
CA ASP A 169 -1.96 -20.15 19.49
C ASP A 169 -3.23 -20.20 18.65
N SER A 170 -3.62 -19.08 18.03
CA SER A 170 -4.76 -19.06 17.10
C SER A 170 -4.39 -19.66 15.75
N VAL A 171 -3.19 -19.34 15.25
CA VAL A 171 -2.71 -19.74 13.91
C VAL A 171 -2.40 -21.25 13.84
N SER A 172 -2.06 -21.86 14.98
CA SER A 172 -1.76 -23.30 15.09
C SER A 172 -3.01 -24.19 15.09
N LEU A 173 -4.21 -23.64 15.29
CA LEU A 173 -5.46 -24.41 15.27
C LEU A 173 -5.71 -25.04 13.89
N VAL A 174 -6.24 -26.27 13.90
CA VAL A 174 -6.56 -27.02 12.68
C VAL A 174 -7.70 -26.36 11.91
N ASP A 175 -8.68 -25.80 12.63
CA ASP A 175 -9.85 -25.08 12.15
C ASP A 175 -9.66 -23.55 12.12
N TYR A 176 -8.40 -23.07 12.16
CA TYR A 176 -8.07 -21.66 12.09
C TYR A 176 -8.73 -20.97 10.90
N THR A 177 -9.55 -19.95 11.18
CA THR A 177 -10.20 -19.12 10.17
C THR A 177 -9.66 -17.69 10.28
N PRO A 178 -8.95 -17.16 9.26
CA PRO A 178 -8.39 -15.82 9.31
C PRO A 178 -9.45 -14.73 9.46
N THR A 179 -9.20 -13.81 10.39
CA THR A 179 -9.97 -12.58 10.53
C THR A 179 -9.61 -11.59 9.41
N ASP A 180 -10.45 -10.59 9.16
CA ASP A 180 -10.14 -9.57 8.15
C ASP A 180 -8.85 -8.80 8.51
N GLN A 181 -8.56 -8.65 9.80
CA GLN A 181 -7.30 -8.09 10.29
C GLN A 181 -6.10 -8.98 9.92
N ASP A 182 -6.23 -10.30 10.01
CA ASP A 182 -5.19 -11.24 9.58
C ASP A 182 -4.94 -11.11 8.07
N LEU A 183 -5.99 -10.97 7.27
CA LEU A 183 -5.89 -10.81 5.83
C LEU A 183 -5.21 -9.48 5.45
N LEU A 184 -5.48 -8.42 6.19
CA LEU A 184 -4.86 -7.10 6.01
C LEU A 184 -3.37 -7.11 6.32
N ARG A 185 -2.97 -7.80 7.41
CA ARG A 185 -1.57 -7.92 7.87
C ARG A 185 -0.79 -8.99 7.10
N CYS A 186 -1.48 -9.99 6.55
CA CYS A 186 -0.86 -11.05 5.75
C CYS A 186 -0.07 -10.45 4.58
N ARG A 187 1.22 -10.78 4.55
CA ARG A 187 2.17 -10.31 3.56
C ARG A 187 2.25 -11.33 2.43
N VAL A 188 1.93 -10.85 1.24
CA VAL A 188 2.18 -11.55 -0.03
C VAL A 188 2.93 -10.59 -0.94
N LEU A 189 4.01 -11.06 -1.56
CA LEU A 189 4.75 -10.26 -2.52
C LEU A 189 3.90 -10.06 -3.78
N THR A 190 3.55 -8.82 -4.07
CA THR A 190 2.80 -8.45 -5.26
C THR A 190 3.71 -8.50 -6.48
N SER A 191 3.52 -9.50 -7.34
CA SER A 191 4.17 -9.59 -8.65
C SER A 191 3.15 -9.33 -9.75
N GLY A 192 3.40 -8.35 -10.61
CA GLY A 192 2.48 -7.94 -11.66
C GLY A 192 1.53 -6.81 -11.25
N ILE A 193 0.38 -6.77 -11.93
CA ILE A 193 -0.65 -5.73 -11.83
C ILE A 193 -1.93 -6.41 -11.38
N PHE A 194 -2.49 -5.94 -10.27
CA PHE A 194 -3.77 -6.42 -9.74
C PHE A 194 -4.81 -5.32 -9.85
N GLU A 195 -5.96 -5.66 -10.41
CA GLU A 195 -7.07 -4.73 -10.60
C GLU A 195 -8.18 -4.99 -9.60
N THR A 196 -8.77 -3.93 -9.07
CA THR A 196 -9.96 -4.02 -8.21
C THR A 196 -10.96 -2.97 -8.64
N ARG A 197 -12.21 -3.39 -8.83
CA ARG A 197 -13.32 -2.51 -9.19
C ARG A 197 -14.34 -2.50 -8.07
N PHE A 198 -14.82 -1.32 -7.73
CA PHE A 198 -15.80 -1.12 -6.66
C PHE A 198 -16.61 0.14 -6.93
N GLN A 199 -17.74 0.27 -6.24
CA GLN A 199 -18.63 1.42 -6.37
C GLN A 199 -18.85 2.03 -4.99
N VAL A 200 -18.68 3.35 -4.89
CA VAL A 200 -18.94 4.13 -3.66
C VAL A 200 -19.89 5.25 -4.05
N ASP A 201 -21.04 5.36 -3.37
CA ASP A 201 -22.04 6.40 -3.62
C ASP A 201 -22.41 6.58 -5.11
N LYS A 202 -22.59 5.45 -5.80
CA LYS A 202 -22.88 5.35 -7.26
C LYS A 202 -21.73 5.74 -8.19
N VAL A 203 -20.59 6.16 -7.65
CA VAL A 203 -19.36 6.46 -8.39
C VAL A 203 -18.52 5.19 -8.54
N ASN A 204 -18.12 4.88 -9.77
CA ASN A 204 -17.32 3.69 -10.06
C ASN A 204 -15.83 3.99 -9.94
N PHE A 205 -15.11 3.12 -9.23
CA PHE A 205 -13.67 3.19 -9.07
C PHE A 205 -13.01 1.93 -9.64
N HIS A 206 -11.84 2.13 -10.25
CA HIS A 206 -10.98 1.09 -10.76
C HIS A 206 -9.56 1.33 -10.27
N MET A 207 -9.14 0.55 -9.29
CA MET A 207 -7.82 0.64 -8.66
C MET A 207 -6.85 -0.37 -9.26
N PHE A 208 -5.61 0.08 -9.47
CA PHE A 208 -4.49 -0.73 -9.94
C PHE A 208 -3.43 -0.81 -8.84
N ASP A 209 -3.20 -2.00 -8.30
CA ASP A 209 -2.11 -2.31 -7.36
C ASP A 209 -0.95 -2.93 -8.13
N VAL A 210 0.22 -2.29 -8.05
CA VAL A 210 1.43 -2.74 -8.77
C VAL A 210 2.56 -3.02 -7.78
N GLY A 211 3.41 -3.99 -8.11
CA GLY A 211 4.59 -4.32 -7.31
C GLY A 211 5.49 -3.09 -7.10
N GLY A 212 5.92 -2.86 -5.85
CA GLY A 212 6.74 -1.69 -5.47
C GLY A 212 8.25 -1.90 -5.51
N GLN A 213 8.69 -3.17 -5.59
CA GLN A 213 10.09 -3.55 -5.66
C GLN A 213 10.72 -3.10 -6.96
N ARG A 214 12.05 -2.85 -6.96
CA ARG A 214 12.75 -2.28 -8.13
C ARG A 214 12.49 -3.02 -9.44
N ASP A 215 12.46 -4.36 -9.40
CA ASP A 215 12.23 -5.20 -10.60
C ASP A 215 10.80 -5.13 -11.14
N GLU A 216 9.84 -4.83 -10.29
CA GLU A 216 8.42 -4.71 -10.67
C GLU A 216 8.09 -3.35 -11.31
N ARG A 217 8.92 -2.32 -11.09
CA ARG A 217 8.63 -0.94 -11.51
C ARG A 217 8.55 -0.76 -13.02
N ARG A 218 9.22 -1.62 -13.79
CA ARG A 218 9.14 -1.58 -15.27
C ARG A 218 7.73 -1.86 -15.79
N LYS A 219 6.90 -2.58 -15.02
CA LYS A 219 5.52 -2.92 -15.39
C LYS A 219 4.57 -1.74 -15.21
N TRP A 220 4.94 -0.71 -14.43
CA TRP A 220 4.06 0.43 -14.11
C TRP A 220 3.61 1.21 -15.34
N ILE A 221 4.45 1.27 -16.38
CA ILE A 221 4.13 1.97 -17.62
C ILE A 221 2.87 1.41 -18.31
N GLN A 222 2.55 0.13 -18.07
CA GLN A 222 1.34 -0.51 -18.60
C GLN A 222 0.05 0.09 -17.99
N CYS A 223 0.16 0.71 -16.81
CA CYS A 223 -0.96 1.32 -16.10
C CYS A 223 -1.02 2.85 -16.27
N PHE A 224 -0.05 3.49 -16.92
CA PHE A 224 0.00 4.95 -17.00
C PHE A 224 -1.01 5.55 -17.98
N ASN A 225 -1.54 4.74 -18.90
CA ASN A 225 -2.54 5.22 -19.84
C ASN A 225 -3.88 5.42 -19.12
N ASP A 226 -4.37 6.65 -19.21
CA ASP A 226 -5.72 7.04 -18.81
C ASP A 226 -6.05 6.90 -17.31
N VAL A 227 -5.05 6.98 -16.41
CA VAL A 227 -5.33 7.12 -14.97
C VAL A 227 -5.92 8.49 -14.64
N THR A 228 -6.88 8.55 -13.73
CA THR A 228 -7.45 9.81 -13.23
C THR A 228 -6.52 10.46 -12.21
N ALA A 229 -6.00 9.66 -11.28
CA ALA A 229 -5.08 10.12 -10.24
C ALA A 229 -4.14 8.99 -9.83
N ILE A 230 -3.00 9.38 -9.26
CA ILE A 230 -2.05 8.48 -8.62
C ILE A 230 -2.19 8.62 -7.11
N ILE A 231 -2.28 7.50 -6.41
CA ILE A 231 -2.12 7.45 -4.95
C ILE A 231 -0.70 6.98 -4.69
N TYR A 232 0.17 7.88 -4.25
CA TYR A 232 1.52 7.54 -3.84
C TYR A 232 1.55 7.22 -2.35
N VAL A 233 2.06 6.04 -2.00
CA VAL A 233 2.10 5.54 -0.62
C VAL A 233 3.54 5.51 -0.13
N ALA A 234 3.83 6.26 0.93
CA ALA A 234 5.12 6.31 1.59
C ALA A 234 5.04 5.68 3.00
N ALA A 235 5.93 4.74 3.31
CA ALA A 235 6.02 4.18 4.67
C ALA A 235 6.92 5.07 5.53
N CYS A 236 6.32 5.92 6.37
CA CYS A 236 7.05 6.91 7.16
C CYS A 236 7.87 6.28 8.29
N SER A 237 7.42 5.15 8.84
CA SER A 237 8.13 4.43 9.91
C SER A 237 9.41 3.72 9.47
N SER A 238 9.74 3.72 8.16
CA SER A 238 10.91 3.04 7.61
C SER A 238 12.17 3.92 7.55
N TYR A 239 12.18 5.06 8.24
CA TYR A 239 13.31 6.01 8.23
C TYR A 239 14.63 5.40 8.75
N ASN A 240 14.57 4.38 9.59
CA ASN A 240 15.72 3.71 10.18
C ASN A 240 16.07 2.35 9.53
N MET A 241 15.54 2.07 8.34
CA MET A 241 15.68 0.76 7.67
C MET A 241 16.31 0.91 6.27
N VAL A 242 16.92 -0.18 5.78
CA VAL A 242 17.44 -0.29 4.41
C VAL A 242 16.56 -1.19 3.54
N ILE A 243 16.56 -0.97 2.22
CA ILE A 243 15.78 -1.77 1.26
C ILE A 243 16.33 -3.20 1.16
N ARG A 244 15.48 -4.15 0.78
CA ARG A 244 15.84 -5.57 0.67
C ARG A 244 16.80 -5.85 -0.49
N GLU A 245 16.67 -5.06 -1.55
CA GLU A 245 17.34 -5.30 -2.82
C GLU A 245 18.86 -5.09 -2.76
N ASP A 246 19.36 -4.21 -1.90
CA ASP A 246 20.80 -3.93 -1.77
C ASP A 246 21.33 -3.84 -0.32
N ASN A 247 20.45 -3.90 0.69
CA ASN A 247 20.80 -3.77 2.12
C ASN A 247 21.66 -2.55 2.48
N ASN A 248 21.63 -1.50 1.66
CA ASN A 248 22.46 -0.31 1.85
C ASN A 248 21.65 0.99 1.69
N THR A 249 20.72 1.01 0.73
CA THR A 249 19.90 2.19 0.46
C THR A 249 18.82 2.33 1.53
N ASN A 250 18.75 3.49 2.19
CA ASN A 250 17.69 3.80 3.16
C ASN A 250 16.29 3.77 2.50
N ARG A 251 15.32 3.11 3.14
CA ARG A 251 13.97 2.91 2.58
C ARG A 251 13.22 4.21 2.34
N LEU A 252 13.31 5.16 3.27
CA LEU A 252 12.59 6.44 3.15
C LEU A 252 13.25 7.34 2.09
N ARG A 253 14.59 7.34 1.99
CA ARG A 253 15.31 8.02 0.89
C ARG A 253 14.91 7.48 -0.48
N GLU A 254 14.93 6.15 -0.65
CA GLU A 254 14.45 5.51 -1.88
C GLU A 254 13.00 5.91 -2.21
N SER A 255 12.14 6.03 -1.20
CA SER A 255 10.76 6.49 -1.38
C SER A 255 10.67 7.96 -1.81
N LEU A 256 11.59 8.82 -1.39
CA LEU A 256 11.66 10.22 -1.81
C LEU A 256 12.17 10.33 -3.26
N ASP A 257 13.26 9.62 -3.59
CA ASP A 257 13.82 9.59 -4.95
C ASP A 257 12.80 9.05 -5.97
N LEU A 258 12.07 8.00 -5.58
CA LEU A 258 11.01 7.44 -6.38
C LEU A 258 9.84 8.42 -6.58
N PHE A 259 9.46 9.15 -5.53
CA PHE A 259 8.42 10.17 -5.62
C PHE A 259 8.84 11.29 -6.56
N GLU A 260 10.07 11.79 -6.44
CA GLU A 260 10.64 12.80 -7.32
C GLU A 260 10.66 12.34 -8.78
N SER A 261 11.04 11.09 -9.04
CA SER A 261 11.01 10.49 -10.38
C SER A 261 9.61 10.46 -10.98
N ILE A 262 8.59 10.07 -10.19
CA ILE A 262 7.17 10.09 -10.61
C ILE A 262 6.68 11.52 -10.82
N TRP A 263 7.10 12.45 -9.96
CA TRP A 263 6.74 13.86 -10.05
C TRP A 263 7.29 14.48 -11.34
N ASN A 264 8.55 14.23 -11.67
CA ASN A 264 9.20 14.79 -12.85
C ASN A 264 8.90 14.01 -14.15
N ASN A 265 8.17 12.89 -14.07
CA ASN A 265 7.87 12.05 -15.22
C ASN A 265 6.99 12.77 -16.25
N ARG A 266 7.49 12.87 -17.50
CA ARG A 266 6.80 13.53 -18.61
C ARG A 266 5.42 12.95 -18.92
N TRP A 267 5.23 11.65 -18.73
CA TRP A 267 3.97 10.95 -19.02
C TRP A 267 2.89 11.19 -17.96
N LEU A 268 3.29 11.68 -16.78
CA LEU A 268 2.39 11.86 -15.64
C LEU A 268 2.11 13.34 -15.33
N ARG A 269 2.63 14.28 -16.12
CA ARG A 269 2.59 15.73 -15.85
C ARG A 269 1.19 16.29 -15.57
N THR A 270 0.18 15.75 -16.24
CA THR A 270 -1.22 16.20 -16.11
C THR A 270 -2.00 15.43 -15.05
N ILE A 271 -1.41 14.39 -14.45
CA ILE A 271 -2.07 13.51 -13.49
C ILE A 271 -1.89 14.07 -12.08
N SER A 272 -2.99 14.19 -11.36
CA SER A 272 -2.99 14.57 -9.94
C SER A 272 -2.39 13.47 -9.08
N ILE A 273 -1.63 13.86 -8.05
CA ILE A 273 -1.02 12.91 -7.11
C ILE A 273 -1.58 13.15 -5.71
N ILE A 274 -2.08 12.10 -5.09
CA ILE A 274 -2.52 12.04 -3.71
C ILE A 274 -1.40 11.33 -2.93
N LEU A 275 -0.83 12.01 -1.93
CA LEU A 275 0.25 11.46 -1.11
C LEU A 275 -0.32 10.91 0.20
N PHE A 276 -0.13 9.61 0.41
CA PHE A 276 -0.44 8.91 1.64
C PHE A 276 0.84 8.69 2.46
N LEU A 277 0.88 9.31 3.63
CA LEU A 277 1.90 9.09 4.64
C LEU A 277 1.46 7.93 5.53
N ASN A 278 1.86 6.71 5.18
CA ASN A 278 1.41 5.48 5.82
C ASN A 278 2.31 5.06 7.00
N LYS A 279 1.80 4.15 7.84
CA LYS A 279 2.45 3.62 9.05
C LYS A 279 2.75 4.70 10.10
N GLN A 280 1.80 5.61 10.32
CA GLN A 280 1.91 6.68 11.31
C GLN A 280 1.92 6.15 12.75
N ASP A 281 1.17 5.08 13.00
CA ASP A 281 1.18 4.30 14.25
C ASP A 281 2.61 3.85 14.59
N MET A 282 3.26 3.13 13.67
CA MET A 282 4.63 2.65 13.87
C MET A 282 5.65 3.80 13.94
N LEU A 283 5.41 4.89 13.22
CA LEU A 283 6.28 6.08 13.29
C LEU A 283 6.22 6.68 14.70
N ALA A 284 5.01 6.88 15.23
CA ALA A 284 4.81 7.43 16.56
C ALA A 284 5.46 6.56 17.64
N GLU A 285 5.23 5.24 17.59
CA GLU A 285 5.86 4.30 18.52
C GLU A 285 7.39 4.39 18.49
N LYS A 286 8.00 4.36 17.30
CA LYS A 286 9.46 4.44 17.16
C LYS A 286 10.04 5.77 17.64
N VAL A 287 9.40 6.89 17.33
CA VAL A 287 9.83 8.22 17.75
C VAL A 287 9.73 8.35 19.28
N LEU A 288 8.62 7.90 19.87
CA LEU A 288 8.40 7.94 21.32
C LEU A 288 9.35 7.00 22.08
N ALA A 289 9.70 5.84 21.51
CA ALA A 289 10.66 4.91 22.10
C ALA A 289 12.08 5.50 22.19
N GLY A 290 12.43 6.47 21.35
CA GLY A 290 13.70 7.19 21.40
C GLY A 290 14.96 6.36 21.08
N LYS A 291 14.81 5.08 20.69
CA LYS A 291 15.93 4.17 20.38
C LYS A 291 16.63 4.48 19.06
N SER A 292 15.89 4.95 18.06
CA SER A 292 16.40 5.35 16.74
C SER A 292 15.90 6.74 16.41
N LYS A 293 16.75 7.75 16.59
CA LYS A 293 16.36 9.14 16.34
C LYS A 293 16.36 9.42 14.84
N ILE A 294 15.49 10.33 14.38
CA ILE A 294 15.36 10.62 12.95
C ILE A 294 16.64 11.28 12.44
N GLU A 295 17.23 12.17 13.22
CA GLU A 295 18.45 12.91 12.92
C GLU A 295 19.69 12.03 12.70
N ASP A 296 19.73 10.82 13.26
CA ASP A 296 20.82 9.86 13.02
C ASP A 296 20.81 9.35 11.56
N TYR A 297 19.63 9.34 10.94
CA TYR A 297 19.44 8.89 9.55
C TYR A 297 19.26 10.06 8.59
N PHE A 298 18.66 11.16 9.04
CA PHE A 298 18.37 12.38 8.27
C PHE A 298 18.88 13.60 9.07
N PRO A 299 20.18 13.93 8.99
CA PRO A 299 20.81 14.99 9.80
C PRO A 299 20.12 16.35 9.67
N GLU A 300 19.52 16.64 8.52
CA GLU A 300 18.73 17.84 8.26
C GLU A 300 17.53 18.01 9.22
N TYR A 301 17.03 16.93 9.81
CA TYR A 301 15.92 16.96 10.76
C TYR A 301 16.27 17.66 12.07
N ALA A 302 17.54 17.65 12.49
CA ALA A 302 17.97 18.31 13.73
C ALA A 302 17.73 19.84 13.71
N ASN A 303 17.70 20.43 12.50
CA ASN A 303 17.44 21.85 12.30
C ASN A 303 16.01 22.13 11.83
N TYR A 304 15.16 21.10 11.75
CA TYR A 304 13.79 21.25 11.30
C TYR A 304 12.93 21.91 12.38
N THR A 305 12.35 23.06 12.05
CA THR A 305 11.35 23.73 12.89
C THR A 305 9.97 23.50 12.30
N VAL A 306 9.03 23.03 13.12
CA VAL A 306 7.63 22.92 12.73
C VAL A 306 7.10 24.32 12.37
N PRO A 307 6.56 24.54 11.16
CA PRO A 307 5.94 25.82 10.81
C PRO A 307 4.81 26.18 11.79
N GLU A 308 4.56 27.47 12.04
CA GLU A 308 3.52 27.94 13.00
C GLU A 308 2.12 27.38 12.69
N ASP A 309 1.86 27.10 11.42
CA ASP A 309 0.64 26.55 10.86
C ASP A 309 0.68 25.01 10.69
N GLY A 310 1.76 24.38 11.17
CA GLY A 310 1.99 22.93 11.20
C GLY A 310 1.58 22.25 12.51
N TRP A 311 1.25 23.01 13.56
CA TRP A 311 0.68 22.46 14.78
C TRP A 311 -0.75 21.99 14.54
N PRO A 312 -1.12 20.75 14.91
CA PRO A 312 -2.52 20.35 14.93
C PRO A 312 -3.26 21.28 15.89
N THR A 313 -4.30 21.95 15.42
CA THR A 313 -5.22 22.69 16.30
C THR A 313 -5.80 21.72 17.32
N ILE A 314 -5.38 21.85 18.58
CA ILE A 314 -5.89 21.06 19.70
C ILE A 314 -7.38 21.40 19.87
N CYS A 315 -8.26 20.46 19.54
CA CYS A 315 -9.68 20.54 19.84
C CYS A 315 -10.00 19.53 20.96
N GLY A 316 -9.95 19.99 22.22
CA GLY A 316 -10.47 19.27 23.39
C GLY A 316 -9.55 18.17 23.97
N ASP A 317 -9.77 17.84 25.25
CA ASP A 317 -8.95 16.98 26.14
C ASP A 317 -8.93 15.48 25.77
N SER A 318 -8.76 15.18 24.49
CA SER A 318 -8.50 13.83 23.97
C SER A 318 -7.23 13.91 23.14
N TRP A 319 -6.26 13.05 23.45
CA TRP A 319 -5.10 12.79 22.59
C TRP A 319 -5.56 12.07 21.31
N ASP A 320 -6.44 12.68 20.51
CA ASP A 320 -6.64 12.26 19.14
C ASP A 320 -5.50 12.86 18.32
N MET A 321 -4.51 12.03 17.99
CA MET A 321 -3.57 12.28 16.89
C MET A 321 -4.28 12.23 15.52
N GLY A 322 -5.42 12.89 15.40
CA GLY A 322 -6.00 13.26 14.14
C GLY A 322 -5.16 14.40 13.58
N LEU A 323 -4.17 14.09 12.74
CA LEU A 323 -3.65 15.07 11.80
C LEU A 323 -4.85 15.57 10.99
N CYS A 324 -5.40 16.71 11.37
CA CYS A 324 -6.41 17.41 10.59
C CYS A 324 -5.67 17.98 9.38
N ALA A 325 -5.56 17.18 8.31
CA ALA A 325 -4.88 17.59 7.11
C ALA A 325 -5.68 18.70 6.43
N LYS A 326 -5.23 19.94 6.62
CA LYS A 326 -5.48 20.97 5.62
C LYS A 326 -4.80 20.51 4.33
N ALA A 327 -5.58 20.26 3.30
CA ALA A 327 -5.11 20.12 1.93
C ALA A 327 -4.21 21.33 1.60
N ARG A 328 -2.89 21.12 1.59
CA ARG A 328 -1.91 22.16 1.22
C ARG A 328 -1.42 21.88 -0.20
N LYS A 329 -1.61 22.85 -1.11
CA LYS A 329 -0.77 22.97 -2.29
C LYS A 329 0.65 23.27 -1.80
N ILE A 330 1.59 22.34 -1.97
CA ILE A 330 3.01 22.61 -1.71
C ILE A 330 3.60 23.28 -2.96
N PRO A 331 4.00 24.56 -2.93
CA PRO A 331 4.73 25.16 -4.04
C PRO A 331 6.20 24.78 -3.91
N PHE A 332 6.74 24.04 -4.89
CA PHE A 332 8.18 23.81 -5.00
C PHE A 332 8.75 24.58 -6.20
N GLY A 333 9.70 25.47 -5.92
CA GLY A 333 10.56 26.12 -6.92
C GLY A 333 9.96 27.31 -7.67
N GLN A 334 9.98 28.51 -7.07
CA GLN A 334 9.98 29.75 -7.86
C GLN A 334 11.43 30.18 -8.08
N THR A 335 11.90 30.04 -9.31
CA THR A 335 13.05 30.80 -9.81
C THR A 335 12.73 32.29 -9.64
N GLN A 336 13.51 33.01 -8.84
CA GLN A 336 13.37 34.45 -8.67
C GLN A 336 13.48 35.16 -10.03
N LYS A 337 12.37 35.68 -10.54
CA LYS A 337 12.38 36.87 -11.37
C LYS A 337 11.80 38.01 -10.55
N ARG A 338 12.68 38.94 -10.16
CA ARG A 338 12.31 40.22 -9.59
C ARG A 338 11.47 41.00 -10.60
N SER A 339 10.24 41.34 -10.24
CA SER A 339 9.57 42.53 -10.74
C SER A 339 8.74 43.16 -9.64
N ASN A 340 9.09 44.40 -9.31
CA ASN A 340 8.35 45.31 -8.45
C ASN A 340 6.94 45.53 -8.98
N THR A 341 5.92 45.38 -8.15
CA THR A 341 4.81 46.34 -8.08
C THR A 341 3.95 46.10 -6.84
N ARG A 342 3.46 47.22 -6.30
CA ARG A 342 2.82 47.40 -5.00
C ARG A 342 1.33 47.69 -5.23
N CYS A 343 0.42 46.91 -4.64
CA CYS A 343 -1.00 47.21 -4.35
C CYS A 343 -1.62 45.92 -3.77
N GLY A 344 -2.44 45.84 -2.73
CA GLY A 344 -3.30 46.80 -2.05
C GLY A 344 -4.66 46.12 -1.79
N ARG A 345 -4.92 45.69 -0.54
CA ARG A 345 -6.22 45.37 0.11
C ARG A 345 -7.20 44.37 -0.55
N ARG A 346 -7.59 43.33 0.21
CA ARG A 346 -8.89 43.25 0.95
C ARG A 346 -9.01 41.93 1.72
N SER A 347 -9.43 42.05 2.97
CA SER A 347 -9.90 40.98 3.86
C SER A 347 -11.23 40.43 3.40
N GLN A 348 -11.34 39.11 3.20
CA GLN A 348 -12.60 38.39 3.29
C GLN A 348 -12.41 37.14 4.15
N SER A 349 -13.22 37.08 5.20
CA SER A 349 -13.38 35.94 6.10
C SER A 349 -13.96 34.75 5.35
N HIS A 350 -13.19 33.67 5.19
CA HIS A 350 -13.73 32.39 4.76
C HIS A 350 -14.12 31.57 5.99
N LYS A 351 -15.42 31.24 6.06
CA LYS A 351 -15.99 30.27 6.97
C LYS A 351 -15.31 28.91 6.76
N SER A 352 -14.95 28.28 7.87
CA SER A 352 -14.47 26.91 7.95
C SER A 352 -15.61 25.95 7.62
N GLU A 353 -15.45 25.16 6.56
CA GLU A 353 -16.29 23.98 6.30
C GLU A 353 -15.56 22.71 6.73
N VAL A 354 -16.28 21.89 7.50
CA VAL A 354 -15.88 20.56 7.94
C VAL A 354 -16.20 19.59 6.81
N LEU A 355 -15.18 18.94 6.25
CA LEU A 355 -15.37 17.96 5.16
C LEU A 355 -15.69 16.58 5.74
N TYR A 356 -16.94 16.14 5.59
CA TYR A 356 -17.31 14.73 5.61
C TYR A 356 -17.12 14.13 4.19
N PRO A 357 -16.88 12.80 4.07
CA PRO A 357 -16.64 12.18 2.77
C PRO A 357 -17.91 12.29 1.91
N GLY A 358 -17.84 13.05 0.83
CA GLY A 358 -18.99 13.32 -0.06
C GLY A 358 -18.93 14.61 -0.88
N SER A 359 -17.89 15.43 -0.78
CA SER A 359 -17.81 16.69 -1.54
C SER A 359 -17.44 16.45 -3.02
N VAL A 360 -18.40 16.71 -3.91
CA VAL A 360 -18.22 16.84 -5.35
C VAL A 360 -17.35 18.07 -5.65
N PHE A 361 -16.27 17.89 -6.42
CA PHE A 361 -15.45 19.02 -6.91
C PHE A 361 -16.10 19.64 -8.16
N GLU A 362 -16.69 20.83 -8.01
CA GLU A 362 -16.92 21.76 -9.13
C GLU A 362 -15.74 22.74 -9.21
N ASP A 363 -15.11 22.82 -10.38
CA ASP A 363 -13.95 23.67 -10.64
C ASP A 363 -14.41 24.95 -11.38
N GLN A 364 -14.48 26.08 -10.67
CA GLN A 364 -14.50 27.41 -11.28
C GLN A 364 -13.10 28.02 -11.20
N HIS A 365 -12.56 28.38 -12.37
CA HIS A 365 -11.30 29.10 -12.62
C HIS A 365 -9.97 28.29 -12.68
N GLY A 366 -9.63 27.84 -13.89
CA GLY A 366 -8.73 28.62 -14.77
C GLY A 366 -7.22 28.59 -14.55
N ASP A 367 -6.65 27.85 -13.58
CA ASP A 367 -5.19 27.76 -13.43
C ASP A 367 -4.70 26.29 -13.39
N ARG A 368 -4.12 25.82 -14.50
CA ARG A 368 -3.69 24.42 -14.73
C ARG A 368 -2.30 24.13 -14.13
N GLY A 369 -2.18 24.27 -12.81
CA GLY A 369 -1.05 23.74 -12.03
C GLY A 369 -1.36 22.36 -11.45
N ARG A 370 -0.38 21.44 -11.43
CA ARG A 370 -0.53 20.11 -10.81
C ARG A 370 -0.81 20.25 -9.31
N GLN A 371 -1.85 19.58 -8.81
CA GLN A 371 -2.23 19.63 -7.41
C GLN A 371 -1.76 18.38 -6.66
N THR A 372 -1.16 18.59 -5.49
CA THR A 372 -0.83 17.52 -4.54
C THR A 372 -1.76 17.62 -3.35
N LEU A 373 -2.42 16.52 -3.01
CA LEU A 373 -3.24 16.41 -1.81
C LEU A 373 -2.50 15.54 -0.79
N LEU A 374 -2.19 16.08 0.39
CA LEU A 374 -1.70 15.28 1.51
C LEU A 374 -2.88 14.77 2.32
N LEU A 375 -2.95 13.45 2.48
CA LEU A 375 -3.91 12.80 3.35
C LEU A 375 -3.15 11.88 4.32
N PRO A 376 -3.29 12.07 5.65
CA PRO A 376 -2.92 11.04 6.60
C PRO A 376 -3.79 9.81 6.31
N ALA A 377 -3.17 8.63 6.33
CA ALA A 377 -3.92 7.39 6.15
C ALA A 377 -4.97 7.29 7.27
N LEU A 378 -6.23 7.03 6.90
CA LEU A 378 -7.37 6.90 7.81
C LEU A 378 -7.04 5.94 8.95
N HIS A 379 -6.97 6.45 10.19
CA HIS A 379 -7.16 5.68 11.41
C HIS A 379 -8.67 5.57 11.65
N LEU A 380 -9.29 4.51 11.15
CA LEU A 380 -10.65 4.16 11.56
C LEU A 380 -10.51 3.14 12.69
N ARG A 381 -10.73 3.61 13.93
CA ARG A 381 -10.85 2.76 15.11
C ARG A 381 -11.84 1.63 14.79
N SER A 382 -11.43 0.38 14.95
CA SER A 382 -12.36 -0.72 15.10
C SER A 382 -13.22 -0.42 16.32
N GLY A 383 -14.53 -0.21 16.10
CA GLY A 383 -15.49 -0.11 17.19
C GLY A 383 -15.40 -1.35 18.08
N HIS A 384 -15.51 -1.10 19.39
CA HIS A 384 -15.58 -2.11 20.45
C HIS A 384 -16.62 -3.19 20.19
#